data_AF-A0A9K3EP90-F1
#
_entry.id   AF-A0A9K3EP90-F1
#
_cell.length_a   1.000
_cell.length_b   1.000
_cell.length_c   1.000
_cell.angle_alpha   90.00
_cell.angle_beta   90.00
_cell.angle_gamma   90.00
#
_symmetry.space_group_name_H-M   'P 1'
#
loop_
_entity.id
_entity.type
_entity.pdbx_description
1 polymer ?
#
loop_
_entity_poly.entity_id
_entity_poly.type
_entity_poly.pdbx_seq_one_letter_code
_entity_poly.pdbx_strand_id
1 'polypeptide(L)'
;MTTLSENDLLTDDHITPIDFESIDGFPESHSWPQFDESLNKIQTHDLKDSLIPVIDLASPNAKTLISQACETWGVFQIVNHRVPFELVKKVESESRRLFALTTQEKCKVLRSVDGATGYGSPKLSPFFDKRMWHEGFTIMGSCVDDAKVLWPHEYQRFW
;
A
#
# COMPACT_ATOMS: atom_id res chain seq x y z
N MET A 1 26.97 -4.32 20.31
CA MET A 1 27.12 -4.89 18.96
C MET A 1 26.44 -6.24 18.99
N THR A 2 25.13 -6.24 18.84
CA THR A 2 24.32 -7.47 18.86
C THR A 2 24.16 -7.86 17.41
N THR A 3 24.77 -8.97 17.03
CA THR A 3 24.68 -9.55 15.70
C THR A 3 23.23 -9.96 15.46
N LEU A 4 22.50 -9.22 14.62
CA LEU A 4 21.24 -9.70 14.04
C LEU A 4 21.60 -10.91 13.18
N SER A 5 21.18 -12.08 13.65
CA SER A 5 21.29 -13.34 12.93
C SER A 5 20.46 -13.24 11.65
N GLU A 6 21.08 -13.53 10.50
CA GLU A 6 20.44 -13.60 9.17
C GLU A 6 19.34 -14.70 9.06
N ASN A 7 18.94 -15.32 10.19
CA ASN A 7 18.02 -16.45 10.27
C ASN A 7 16.70 -16.18 11.01
N ASP A 8 16.33 -14.94 11.34
CA ASP A 8 14.92 -14.61 11.63
C ASP A 8 14.16 -14.54 10.29
N LEU A 9 14.10 -15.70 9.65
CA LEU A 9 13.50 -15.93 8.35
C LEU A 9 11.99 -15.71 8.48
N LEU A 10 11.50 -14.76 7.69
CA LEU A 10 10.10 -14.54 7.34
C LEU A 10 9.36 -15.89 7.25
N THR A 11 8.64 -16.25 8.31
CA THR A 11 7.74 -17.39 8.26
C THR A 11 6.56 -17.02 7.35
N ASP A 12 5.98 -18.02 6.69
CA ASP A 12 4.81 -17.89 5.80
C ASP A 12 3.66 -17.08 6.46
N ASP A 13 3.55 -17.19 7.78
CA ASP A 13 2.59 -16.48 8.62
C ASP A 13 2.66 -14.94 8.52
N HIS A 14 3.80 -14.36 8.13
CA HIS A 14 3.94 -12.90 7.98
C HIS A 14 3.58 -12.38 6.59
N ILE A 15 3.48 -13.27 5.60
CA ILE A 15 3.19 -12.90 4.22
C ILE A 15 1.69 -12.96 3.97
N THR A 16 1.03 -14.00 4.46
CA THR A 16 -0.42 -14.15 4.28
C THR A 16 -1.16 -13.08 5.11
N PRO A 17 -1.97 -12.21 4.48
CA PRO A 17 -2.80 -11.24 5.20
C PRO A 17 -3.83 -11.96 6.06
N ILE A 18 -4.32 -11.28 7.10
CA ILE A 18 -5.39 -11.84 7.91
C ILE A 18 -6.64 -12.06 7.05
N ASP A 19 -7.23 -13.24 7.19
CA ASP A 19 -8.49 -13.55 6.54
C ASP A 19 -9.63 -13.00 7.39
N PHE A 20 -10.17 -11.83 6.99
CA PHE A 20 -11.21 -11.14 7.74
C PHE A 20 -12.52 -11.93 7.85
N GLU A 21 -12.75 -12.92 6.97
CA GLU A 21 -13.94 -13.75 7.00
C GLU A 21 -13.88 -14.83 8.10
N SER A 22 -12.69 -15.15 8.62
CA SER A 22 -12.48 -16.23 9.59
C SER A 22 -12.22 -15.76 11.03
N ILE A 23 -12.23 -14.44 11.29
CA ILE A 23 -11.96 -13.89 12.62
C ILE A 23 -13.25 -13.68 13.44
N ASP A 24 -13.24 -14.17 14.68
CA ASP A 24 -14.35 -14.03 15.64
C ASP A 24 -14.22 -12.79 16.55
N GLY A 25 -13.41 -11.81 16.13
CA GLY A 25 -13.14 -10.60 16.90
C GLY A 25 -11.87 -9.87 16.46
N PHE A 26 -11.56 -8.78 17.16
CA PHE A 26 -10.36 -7.99 16.88
C PHE A 26 -9.11 -8.67 17.49
N PRO A 27 -8.15 -9.12 16.67
CA PRO A 27 -6.99 -9.88 17.15
C PRO A 27 -5.96 -8.97 17.84
N GLU A 28 -5.35 -9.46 18.91
CA GLU A 28 -4.28 -8.75 19.62
C GLU A 28 -3.06 -8.42 18.73
N SER A 29 -2.84 -9.20 17.68
CA SER A 29 -1.80 -8.96 16.68
C SER A 29 -2.01 -7.66 15.90
N HIS A 30 -3.25 -7.16 15.82
CA HIS A 30 -3.59 -5.89 15.16
C HIS A 30 -3.94 -4.80 16.18
N SER A 31 -3.85 -5.07 17.48
CA SER A 31 -4.09 -4.09 18.53
C SER A 31 -2.85 -3.22 18.75
N TRP A 32 -2.80 -2.09 18.07
CA TRP A 32 -1.77 -1.07 18.25
C TRP A 32 -1.94 -0.37 19.61
N PRO A 33 -0.83 -0.02 20.30
CA PRO A 33 -0.93 0.77 21.52
C PRO A 33 -1.64 2.09 21.22
N GLN A 34 -2.47 2.54 22.15
CA GLN A 34 -3.22 3.78 22.03
C GLN A 34 -2.23 4.92 21.82
N PHE A 35 -2.31 5.57 20.67
CA PHE A 35 -1.51 6.75 20.37
C PHE A 35 -1.85 7.83 21.41
N ASP A 36 -0.87 8.64 21.82
CA ASP A 36 -1.12 9.71 22.78
C ASP A 36 -2.25 10.62 22.25
N GLU A 37 -3.40 10.60 22.94
CA GLU A 37 -4.58 11.40 22.61
C GLU A 37 -4.29 12.92 22.62
N SER A 38 -3.13 13.34 23.15
CA SER A 38 -2.66 14.72 23.05
C SER A 38 -2.52 15.21 21.59
N LEU A 39 -2.27 14.33 20.63
CA LEU A 39 -2.19 14.67 19.19
C LEU A 39 -3.56 14.76 18.52
N ASN A 40 -4.59 14.10 19.07
CA ASN A 40 -5.99 14.27 18.63
C ASN A 40 -6.57 15.63 19.07
N LYS A 41 -5.92 16.33 20.00
CA LYS A 41 -6.28 17.69 20.45
C LYS A 41 -5.69 18.80 19.59
N ILE A 42 -5.04 18.49 18.47
CA ILE A 42 -4.73 19.52 17.45
C ILE A 42 -6.06 20.12 17.02
N GLN A 43 -6.34 21.31 17.53
CA GLN A 43 -7.61 21.99 17.36
C GLN A 43 -7.85 22.17 15.86
N THR A 44 -8.95 21.62 15.36
CA THR A 44 -9.37 21.71 13.96
C THR A 44 -9.62 23.15 13.48
N HIS A 45 -9.52 24.14 14.38
CA HIS A 45 -9.66 25.56 14.08
C HIS A 45 -8.47 26.17 13.32
N ASP A 46 -7.27 25.59 13.39
CA ASP A 46 -6.04 26.08 12.69
C ASP A 46 -5.74 25.35 11.37
N LEU A 47 -6.55 24.37 10.96
CA LEU A 47 -6.27 23.52 9.79
C LEU A 47 -6.48 24.20 8.43
N LYS A 48 -7.06 25.40 8.37
CA LYS A 48 -7.23 26.12 7.10
C LYS A 48 -5.89 26.49 6.45
N ASP A 49 -4.84 26.65 7.25
CA ASP A 49 -3.50 27.01 6.78
C ASP A 49 -2.54 25.81 6.68
N SER A 50 -2.99 24.61 7.09
CA SER A 50 -2.19 23.37 7.08
C SER A 50 -2.68 22.35 6.04
N LEU A 51 -3.07 22.82 4.85
CA LEU A 51 -3.41 21.92 3.75
C LEU A 51 -2.14 21.35 3.12
N ILE A 52 -2.11 20.03 2.88
CA ILE A 52 -1.05 19.37 2.10
C ILE A 52 -0.89 20.13 0.77
N PRO A 53 0.33 20.57 0.40
CA PRO A 53 0.55 21.36 -0.80
C PRO A 53 0.01 20.67 -2.05
N VAL A 54 -0.69 21.42 -2.90
CA VAL A 54 -1.15 20.97 -4.23
C VAL A 54 -0.31 21.68 -5.29
N ILE A 55 0.40 20.90 -6.10
CA ILE A 55 1.34 21.42 -7.09
C ILE A 55 0.82 21.14 -8.49
N ASP A 56 0.63 22.20 -9.27
CA ASP A 56 0.34 22.10 -10.69
C ASP A 56 1.63 21.82 -11.48
N LEU A 57 1.75 20.63 -12.08
CA LEU A 57 2.91 20.26 -12.89
C LEU A 57 2.99 20.99 -14.24
N ALA A 58 1.93 21.68 -14.67
CA ALA A 58 1.97 22.57 -15.82
C ALA A 58 2.53 23.97 -15.49
N SER A 59 2.67 24.30 -14.20
CA SER A 59 3.24 25.58 -13.76
C SER A 59 4.74 25.68 -14.09
N PRO A 60 5.24 26.85 -14.55
CA PRO A 60 6.68 27.06 -14.74
C PRO A 60 7.47 26.94 -13.44
N ASN A 61 6.83 27.12 -12.28
CA ASN A 61 7.45 27.07 -10.96
C ASN A 61 7.36 25.68 -10.29
N ALA A 62 6.83 24.66 -10.97
CA ALA A 62 6.56 23.34 -10.37
C ALA A 62 7.78 22.75 -9.65
N LYS A 63 8.99 22.85 -10.24
CA LYS A 63 10.22 22.35 -9.63
C LYS A 63 10.54 23.00 -8.29
N THR A 64 10.41 24.33 -8.21
CA THR A 64 10.67 25.09 -6.99
C THR A 64 9.64 24.74 -5.92
N LEU A 65 8.36 24.64 -6.29
CA LEU A 65 7.29 24.25 -5.38
C LEU A 65 7.48 22.83 -4.84
N ILE A 66 7.93 21.89 -5.69
CA ILE A 66 8.24 20.51 -5.26
C ILE A 66 9.39 20.52 -4.26
N SER A 67 10.48 21.25 -4.53
CA SER A 67 11.61 21.36 -3.58
C SER A 67 11.14 21.88 -2.22
N GLN A 68 10.36 22.97 -2.22
CA GLN A 68 9.84 23.57 -1.01
C GLN A 68 8.91 22.61 -0.25
N ALA A 69 8.02 21.90 -0.96
CA ALA A 69 7.13 20.93 -0.34
C ALA A 69 7.91 19.73 0.23
N CYS A 70 8.95 19.25 -0.44
CA CYS A 70 9.83 18.22 0.10
C CYS A 70 10.51 18.66 1.41
N GLU A 71 11.01 19.90 1.46
CA GLU A 71 11.72 20.45 2.63
C GLU A 71 10.81 20.75 3.82
N THR A 72 9.60 21.24 3.56
CA THR A 72 8.68 21.76 4.60
C THR A 72 7.59 20.76 5.00
N TRP A 73 7.16 19.89 4.08
CA TRP A 73 6.06 18.94 4.30
C TRP A 73 6.46 17.47 4.17
N GLY A 74 7.43 17.15 3.30
CA GLY A 74 7.77 15.75 2.96
C GLY A 74 6.72 15.02 2.12
N VAL A 75 5.57 15.66 1.85
CA VAL A 75 4.46 15.13 1.03
C VAL A 75 3.76 16.28 0.29
N PHE A 76 3.22 15.99 -0.89
CA PHE A 76 2.42 16.92 -1.69
C PHE A 76 1.50 16.15 -2.65
N GLN A 77 0.45 16.81 -3.13
CA GLN A 77 -0.40 16.33 -4.21
C GLN A 77 0.02 16.99 -5.53
N ILE A 78 -0.17 16.29 -6.65
CA ILE A 78 0.10 16.83 -7.98
C ILE A 78 -1.17 16.87 -8.83
N VAL A 79 -1.33 17.94 -9.62
CA VAL A 79 -2.36 18.06 -10.65
C VAL A 79 -1.72 18.35 -12.01
N ASN A 80 -2.48 18.17 -13.09
CA ASN A 80 -2.02 18.34 -14.48
C ASN A 80 -0.76 17.52 -14.81
N HIS A 81 -0.61 16.34 -14.20
CA HIS A 81 0.52 15.43 -14.38
C HIS A 81 0.56 14.69 -15.73
N ARG A 82 -0.40 14.96 -16.61
CA ARG A 82 -0.55 14.37 -17.97
C ARG A 82 -0.70 12.85 -18.05
N VAL A 83 -0.84 12.16 -16.93
CA VAL A 83 -1.28 10.76 -16.94
C VAL A 83 -2.76 10.74 -17.34
N PRO A 84 -3.15 9.98 -18.37
CA PRO A 84 -4.54 9.93 -18.81
C PRO A 84 -5.48 9.49 -17.69
N PHE A 85 -6.56 10.24 -17.47
CA PHE A 85 -7.53 9.95 -16.42
C PHE A 85 -8.17 8.55 -16.58
N GLU A 86 -8.41 8.13 -17.83
CA GLU A 86 -8.94 6.80 -18.13
C GLU A 86 -7.97 5.67 -17.76
N LEU A 87 -6.65 5.92 -17.79
CA LEU A 87 -5.66 4.94 -17.31
C LEU A 87 -5.75 4.80 -15.78
N VAL A 88 -5.87 5.91 -15.05
CA VAL A 88 -6.02 5.89 -13.58
C VAL A 88 -7.29 5.12 -13.19
N LYS A 89 -8.43 5.42 -13.82
CA LYS A 89 -9.67 4.67 -13.64
C LYS A 89 -9.53 3.18 -13.92
N LYS A 90 -8.82 2.81 -14.99
CA LYS A 90 -8.58 1.41 -15.33
C LYS A 90 -7.78 0.71 -14.22
N VAL A 91 -6.70 1.33 -13.72
CA VAL A 91 -5.92 0.80 -12.60
C VAL A 91 -6.80 0.63 -11.36
N GLU A 92 -7.57 1.64 -10.97
CA GLU A 92 -8.49 1.55 -9.82
C GLU A 92 -9.52 0.42 -10.00
N SER A 93 -10.10 0.28 -11.20
CA SER A 93 -11.07 -0.77 -11.50
C SER A 93 -10.47 -2.16 -11.41
N GLU A 94 -9.26 -2.37 -11.95
CA GLU A 94 -8.58 -3.67 -11.88
C GLU A 94 -8.12 -3.99 -10.46
N SER A 95 -7.66 -2.99 -9.68
CA SER A 95 -7.35 -3.18 -8.26
C SER A 95 -8.59 -3.59 -7.46
N ARG A 96 -9.74 -2.94 -7.66
CA ARG A 96 -11.00 -3.36 -7.02
C ARG A 96 -11.40 -4.77 -7.43
N ARG A 97 -11.24 -5.11 -8.71
CA ARG A 97 -11.54 -6.47 -9.23
C ARG A 97 -10.65 -7.54 -8.59
N LEU A 98 -9.36 -7.23 -8.37
CA LEU A 98 -8.42 -8.10 -7.65
C LEU A 98 -8.88 -8.33 -6.21
N PHE A 99 -9.11 -7.27 -5.45
CA PHE A 99 -9.41 -7.38 -4.01
C PHE A 99 -10.84 -7.86 -3.71
N ALA A 100 -11.74 -7.84 -4.70
CA ALA A 100 -13.05 -8.48 -4.64
C ALA A 100 -13.01 -10.01 -4.80
N LEU A 101 -11.88 -10.60 -5.20
CA LEU A 101 -11.69 -12.05 -5.20
C LEU A 101 -11.65 -12.59 -3.76
N THR A 102 -12.03 -13.85 -3.58
CA THR A 102 -11.92 -14.52 -2.27
C THR A 102 -10.46 -14.60 -1.84
N THR A 103 -10.22 -14.71 -0.53
CA THR A 103 -8.87 -14.92 0.02
C THR A 103 -8.18 -16.11 -0.66
N GLN A 104 -8.90 -17.22 -0.89
CA GLN A 104 -8.37 -18.40 -1.56
C GLN A 104 -7.88 -18.11 -2.99
N GLU A 105 -8.62 -17.34 -3.77
CA GLU A 105 -8.23 -16.98 -5.14
C GLU A 105 -7.00 -16.05 -5.13
N LYS A 106 -6.98 -15.05 -4.26
CA LYS A 106 -5.83 -14.13 -4.10
C LYS A 106 -4.55 -14.87 -3.70
N CYS A 107 -4.66 -15.88 -2.83
CA CYS A 107 -3.53 -16.69 -2.40
C CYS A 107 -2.90 -17.55 -3.50
N LYS A 108 -3.53 -17.74 -4.67
CA LYS A 108 -2.90 -18.43 -5.82
C LYS A 108 -1.67 -17.69 -6.36
N VAL A 109 -1.57 -16.41 -6.07
CA VAL A 109 -0.46 -15.53 -6.43
C VAL A 109 0.18 -14.92 -5.19
N LEU A 110 0.16 -15.68 -4.07
CA LEU A 110 0.85 -15.29 -2.85
C LEU A 110 2.34 -15.06 -3.16
N ARG A 111 2.84 -13.90 -2.75
CA ARG A 111 4.24 -13.52 -2.92
C ARG A 111 5.12 -14.51 -2.19
N SER A 112 6.15 -15.05 -2.84
CA SER A 112 7.11 -15.91 -2.16
C SER A 112 7.94 -15.14 -1.13
N VAL A 113 8.54 -15.86 -0.19
CA VAL A 113 9.37 -15.29 0.89
C VAL A 113 10.51 -14.42 0.33
N ASP A 114 11.18 -14.92 -0.71
CA ASP A 114 12.25 -14.25 -1.45
C ASP A 114 11.73 -13.31 -2.55
N GLY A 115 10.49 -13.50 -3.00
CA GLY A 115 9.86 -12.77 -4.09
C GLY A 115 9.48 -11.34 -3.72
N ALA A 116 9.50 -10.45 -4.72
CA ALA A 116 9.09 -9.05 -4.58
C ALA A 116 7.66 -8.78 -5.04
N THR A 117 7.10 -9.64 -5.89
CA THR A 117 5.79 -9.47 -6.54
C THR A 117 4.78 -10.48 -6.01
N GLY A 118 3.51 -10.09 -5.97
CA GLY A 118 2.39 -10.97 -5.60
C GLY A 118 1.52 -10.42 -4.48
N TYR A 119 0.47 -11.18 -4.17
CA TYR A 119 -0.45 -10.94 -3.06
C TYR A 119 0.26 -11.16 -1.73
N GLY A 120 -0.03 -10.32 -0.74
CA GLY A 120 0.49 -10.51 0.61
C GLY A 120 0.59 -9.22 1.40
N SER A 121 0.95 -9.38 2.66
CA SER A 121 1.33 -8.27 3.53
C SER A 121 2.55 -7.56 2.95
N PRO A 122 2.63 -6.22 3.07
CA PRO A 122 3.78 -5.44 2.69
C PRO A 122 5.07 -5.96 3.32
N LYS A 123 6.17 -5.84 2.58
CA LYS A 123 7.50 -6.25 3.05
C LYS A 123 7.98 -5.48 4.28
N LEU A 124 7.33 -4.37 4.61
CA LEU A 124 7.65 -3.59 5.80
C LEU A 124 7.00 -4.14 7.07
N SER A 125 6.00 -5.03 6.97
CA SER A 125 5.29 -5.57 8.14
C SER A 125 6.21 -6.17 9.24
N PRO A 126 7.32 -6.86 8.92
CA PRO A 126 8.26 -7.37 9.94
C PRO A 126 8.98 -6.29 10.76
N PHE A 127 8.95 -5.02 10.35
CA PHE A 127 9.55 -3.91 11.11
C PHE A 127 8.62 -3.37 12.21
N PHE A 128 7.44 -3.96 12.40
CA PHE A 128 6.47 -3.51 13.39
C PHE A 128 6.08 -4.66 14.33
N ASP A 129 5.96 -4.35 15.62
CA ASP A 129 5.55 -5.31 16.64
C ASP A 129 4.08 -5.76 16.49
N LYS A 130 3.29 -4.99 15.73
CA LYS A 130 1.88 -5.23 15.45
C LYS A 130 1.64 -5.27 13.94
N ARG A 131 0.68 -6.09 13.53
CA ARG A 131 0.23 -6.21 12.14
C ARG A 131 -0.71 -5.05 11.80
N MET A 132 -0.61 -4.56 10.58
CA MET A 132 -1.48 -3.50 10.07
C MET A 132 -2.79 -4.10 9.54
N TRP A 133 -3.88 -3.33 9.64
CA TRP A 133 -5.21 -3.73 9.16
C TRP A 133 -5.33 -3.53 7.64
N HIS A 134 -4.75 -4.44 6.87
CA HIS A 134 -4.70 -4.33 5.42
C HIS A 134 -4.33 -5.64 4.75
N GLU A 135 -4.63 -5.71 3.46
CA GLU A 135 -4.05 -6.65 2.50
C GLU A 135 -3.37 -5.85 1.38
N GLY A 136 -2.51 -6.50 0.61
CA GLY A 136 -1.74 -5.83 -0.42
C GLY A 136 -1.40 -6.74 -1.59
N PHE A 137 -1.06 -6.11 -2.71
CA PHE A 137 -0.51 -6.77 -3.88
C PHE A 137 0.64 -5.91 -4.38
N THR A 138 1.84 -6.47 -4.41
CA THR A 138 3.04 -5.75 -4.86
C THR A 138 3.36 -6.13 -6.30
N ILE A 139 3.59 -5.15 -7.17
CA ILE A 139 4.02 -5.37 -8.55
C ILE A 139 5.44 -4.83 -8.69
N MET A 140 6.41 -5.72 -8.83
CA MET A 140 7.78 -5.40 -9.23
C MET A 140 8.03 -6.04 -10.60
N GLY A 141 7.91 -5.24 -11.67
CA GLY A 141 7.98 -5.71 -13.05
C GLY A 141 6.61 -5.95 -13.67
N SER A 142 6.47 -7.01 -14.46
CA SER A 142 5.21 -7.36 -15.12
C SER A 142 4.27 -8.10 -14.18
N CYS A 143 3.00 -7.70 -14.13
CA CYS A 143 1.93 -8.40 -13.39
C CYS A 143 1.21 -9.46 -14.24
N VAL A 144 1.64 -9.67 -15.48
CA VAL A 144 0.94 -10.53 -16.45
C VAL A 144 0.91 -11.99 -16.00
N ASP A 145 1.97 -12.48 -15.38
CA ASP A 145 2.02 -13.89 -14.96
C ASP A 145 1.06 -14.15 -13.79
N ASP A 146 0.96 -13.22 -12.83
CA ASP A 146 -0.07 -13.27 -11.79
C ASP A 146 -1.48 -13.16 -12.40
N ALA A 147 -1.66 -12.27 -13.38
CA ALA A 147 -2.94 -12.11 -14.06
C ALA A 147 -3.36 -13.37 -14.84
N LYS A 148 -2.41 -14.15 -15.41
CA LYS A 148 -2.71 -15.44 -16.05
C LYS A 148 -3.21 -16.47 -15.05
N VAL A 149 -2.71 -16.44 -13.81
CA VAL A 149 -3.14 -17.34 -12.73
C VAL A 149 -4.54 -16.95 -12.24
N LEU A 150 -4.77 -15.66 -11.99
CA LEU A 150 -6.03 -15.15 -11.46
C LEU A 150 -7.15 -15.09 -12.50
N TRP A 151 -6.83 -14.73 -13.74
CA TRP A 151 -7.79 -14.56 -14.83
C TRP A 151 -7.26 -15.18 -16.13
N PRO A 152 -7.21 -16.53 -16.23
CA PRO A 152 -6.66 -17.24 -17.38
C PRO A 152 -7.26 -16.85 -18.74
N HIS A 153 -8.49 -16.32 -18.74
CA HIS A 153 -9.23 -15.91 -19.94
C HIS A 153 -9.35 -14.40 -20.14
N GLU A 154 -8.82 -13.58 -19.22
CA GLU A 154 -8.90 -12.11 -19.29
C GLU A 154 -7.55 -11.40 -19.02
N TYR A 155 -6.44 -12.14 -18.85
CA TYR A 155 -5.13 -11.55 -18.58
C TYR A 155 -4.62 -10.61 -19.69
N GLN A 156 -5.20 -10.68 -20.90
CA GLN A 156 -4.88 -9.79 -22.02
C GLN A 156 -5.15 -8.31 -21.69
N ARG A 157 -5.97 -8.02 -20.67
CA ARG A 157 -6.24 -6.65 -20.20
C ARG A 157 -5.01 -5.94 -19.62
N PHE A 158 -3.97 -6.69 -19.29
CA PHE A 158 -2.71 -6.24 -18.67
C PHE A 158 -1.53 -6.14 -19.66
N TRP A 159 -1.79 -6.24 -20.96
CA TRP A 159 -0.83 -6.01 -22.05
C TRP A 159 -0.97 -4.62 -22.67
#